data_AF-A0A535R4Z3-F1
#
_entry.id   AF-A0A535R4Z3-F1
#
_cell.length_a   1.000
_cell.length_b   1.000
_cell.length_c   1.000
_cell.angle_alpha   90.00
_cell.angle_beta   90.00
_cell.angle_gamma   90.00
#
_symmetry.space_group_name_H-M   'P 1'
#
loop_
_entity.id
_entity.type
_entity.pdbx_description
1 polymer ?
#
loop_
_entity_poly.entity_id
_entity_poly.type
_entity_poly.pdbx_seq_one_letter_code
_entity_poly.pdbx_strand_id
1 'polypeptide(L)'
;MTEDEKKYTLWTMRLFFNGEERVTATLAPFVWAAPTPEIEIFLSTQMVDEARHSVFFDSWWRAVPGTDKKDMASLLDDVRPAVAGGYNELFYDRLPNVAQRMANNPRDLDALVEGVTMYHIVIEATLALTGQRFTLDQMRQEGNTGLGFYQGFTAVARDESRHVNFGIKFLQEAIRDDADRFAPLVQRTLVDCLPLITGTLEPPDGDQRYYTDFGRSQDEVMDYAMSSLNKRLQAIGINLAA
;
A
#
# COMPACT_ATOMS: atom_id res chain seq x y z
N MET A 1 19.65 -11.71 14.50
CA MET A 1 19.71 -11.40 13.06
C MET A 1 21.16 -11.13 12.69
N THR A 2 21.59 -11.58 11.53
CA THR A 2 22.85 -11.19 10.89
C THR A 2 22.77 -9.74 10.39
N GLU A 3 23.90 -9.14 10.01
CA GLU A 3 23.90 -7.79 9.42
C GLU A 3 23.15 -7.73 8.08
N ASP A 4 23.23 -8.80 7.27
CA ASP A 4 22.48 -8.92 6.02
C ASP A 4 20.97 -9.04 6.28
N GLU A 5 20.55 -9.91 7.22
CA GLU A 5 19.14 -10.01 7.62
C GLU A 5 18.62 -8.65 8.14
N LYS A 6 19.43 -7.93 8.93
CA LYS A 6 19.08 -6.59 9.41
C LYS A 6 18.90 -5.62 8.25
N LYS A 7 19.82 -5.61 7.28
CA LYS A 7 19.75 -4.77 6.08
C LYS A 7 18.47 -5.05 5.29
N TYR A 8 18.14 -6.32 5.06
CA TYR A 8 16.97 -6.71 4.27
C TYR A 8 15.66 -6.41 5.00
N THR A 9 15.57 -6.69 6.30
CA THR A 9 14.42 -6.28 7.11
C THR A 9 14.23 -4.78 7.07
N LEU A 10 15.30 -4.00 7.22
CA LEU A 10 15.19 -2.54 7.16
C LEU A 10 14.69 -2.06 5.80
N TRP A 11 15.09 -2.67 4.69
CA TRP A 11 14.54 -2.33 3.38
C TRP A 11 13.01 -2.51 3.32
N THR A 12 12.48 -3.65 3.76
CA THR A 12 11.02 -3.85 3.82
C THR A 12 10.34 -2.83 4.72
N MET A 13 10.92 -2.53 5.88
CA MET A 13 10.35 -1.56 6.82
C MET A 13 10.39 -0.13 6.28
N ARG A 14 11.36 0.23 5.42
CA ARG A 14 11.37 1.53 4.71
C ARG A 14 10.17 1.67 3.79
N LEU A 15 9.88 0.62 3.01
CA LEU A 15 8.75 0.61 2.08
C LEU A 15 7.43 0.80 2.83
N PHE A 16 7.24 0.10 3.95
CA PHE A 16 6.06 0.28 4.79
C PHE A 16 6.02 1.66 5.42
N PHE A 17 7.03 2.05 6.20
CA PHE A 17 6.97 3.32 6.93
C PHE A 17 6.73 4.51 6.00
N ASN A 18 7.46 4.56 4.89
CA ASN A 18 7.27 5.60 3.92
C ASN A 18 5.90 5.49 3.21
N GLY A 19 5.42 4.28 2.97
CA GLY A 19 4.13 4.03 2.32
C GLY A 19 2.98 4.52 3.18
N GLU A 20 2.93 4.10 4.44
CA GLU A 20 1.92 4.49 5.43
C GLU A 20 1.82 6.01 5.56
N GLU A 21 2.94 6.71 5.59
CA GLU A 21 2.90 8.17 5.67
C GLU A 21 2.46 8.83 4.35
N ARG A 22 2.88 8.29 3.20
CA ARG A 22 2.44 8.81 1.89
C ARG A 22 0.94 8.62 1.68
N VAL A 23 0.38 7.48 2.11
CA VAL A 23 -1.06 7.23 2.02
C VAL A 23 -1.82 8.10 3.02
N THR A 24 -1.30 8.29 4.24
CA THR A 24 -1.83 9.27 5.21
C THR A 24 -1.88 10.68 4.63
N ALA A 25 -0.78 11.15 4.04
CA ALA A 25 -0.64 12.52 3.52
C ALA A 25 -1.52 12.79 2.28
N THR A 26 -1.93 11.74 1.56
CA THR A 26 -2.69 11.86 0.31
C THR A 26 -4.18 11.54 0.47
N LEU A 27 -4.64 11.06 1.63
CA LEU A 27 -6.01 10.62 1.83
C LEU A 27 -7.03 11.75 2.02
N ALA A 28 -6.63 12.91 2.56
CA ALA A 28 -7.58 14.00 2.83
C ALA A 28 -8.40 14.45 1.59
N PRO A 29 -7.82 14.57 0.39
CA PRO A 29 -8.59 14.80 -0.84
C PRO A 29 -9.63 13.71 -1.17
N PHE A 30 -9.42 12.45 -0.80
CA PHE A 30 -10.40 11.39 -0.99
C PHE A 30 -11.62 11.59 -0.08
N VAL A 31 -11.39 11.97 1.18
CA VAL A 31 -12.47 12.31 2.13
C VAL A 31 -13.28 13.46 1.57
N TRP A 32 -12.62 14.53 1.11
CA TRP A 32 -13.28 15.71 0.56
C TRP A 32 -14.05 15.42 -0.75
N ALA A 33 -13.55 14.50 -1.58
CA ALA A 33 -14.19 14.09 -2.82
C ALA A 33 -15.26 13.00 -2.64
N ALA A 34 -15.53 12.55 -1.41
CA ALA A 34 -16.52 11.53 -1.14
C ALA A 34 -17.90 11.91 -1.73
N PRO A 35 -18.54 11.03 -2.52
CA PRO A 35 -19.79 11.38 -3.21
C PRO A 35 -21.01 11.34 -2.29
N THR A 36 -20.90 10.71 -1.12
CA THR A 36 -21.95 10.64 -0.11
C THR A 36 -21.39 10.81 1.31
N PRO A 37 -22.22 11.26 2.28
CA PRO A 37 -21.80 11.38 3.67
C PRO A 37 -21.34 10.05 4.29
N GLU A 38 -21.92 8.91 3.91
CA GLU A 38 -21.53 7.60 4.42
C GLU A 38 -20.10 7.22 4.01
N ILE A 39 -19.72 7.54 2.77
CA ILE A 39 -18.36 7.32 2.27
C ILE A 39 -17.39 8.30 2.96
N GLU A 40 -17.79 9.56 3.14
CA GLU A 40 -16.98 10.56 3.86
C GLU A 40 -16.68 10.13 5.30
N ILE A 41 -17.70 9.63 6.01
CA ILE A 41 -17.56 9.13 7.39
C ILE A 41 -16.61 7.92 7.43
N PHE A 42 -16.74 6.98 6.50
CA PHE A 42 -15.84 5.82 6.44
C PHE A 42 -14.39 6.23 6.15
N LEU A 43 -14.15 7.06 5.13
CA LEU A 43 -12.80 7.51 4.77
C LEU A 43 -12.16 8.33 5.90
N SER A 44 -12.97 9.04 6.70
CA SER A 44 -12.49 9.72 7.91
C SER A 44 -11.94 8.76 8.95
N THR A 45 -12.47 7.54 9.07
CA THR A 45 -11.88 6.52 9.96
C THR A 45 -10.57 6.00 9.40
N GLN A 46 -10.50 5.77 8.09
CA GLN A 46 -9.27 5.35 7.42
C GLN A 46 -8.14 6.37 7.66
N MET A 47 -8.43 7.67 7.56
CA MET A 47 -7.43 8.72 7.84
C MET A 47 -6.80 8.64 9.23
N VAL A 48 -7.58 8.21 10.23
CA VAL A 48 -7.05 7.99 11.58
C VAL A 48 -6.22 6.71 11.64
N ASP A 49 -6.64 5.65 10.93
CA ASP A 49 -5.91 4.38 10.88
C ASP A 49 -4.54 4.56 10.21
N GLU A 50 -4.46 5.22 9.04
CA GLU A 50 -3.18 5.50 8.36
C GLU A 50 -2.22 6.36 9.22
N ALA A 51 -2.78 7.36 9.91
CA ALA A 51 -2.01 8.18 10.83
C ALA A 51 -1.44 7.34 12.00
N ARG A 52 -2.21 6.36 12.50
CA ARG A 52 -1.73 5.41 13.51
C ARG A 52 -0.68 4.47 12.94
N HIS A 53 -0.80 4.02 11.70
CA HIS A 53 0.20 3.19 11.03
C HIS A 53 1.53 3.93 10.92
N SER A 54 1.49 5.19 10.48
CA SER A 54 2.67 6.07 10.41
C SER A 54 3.35 6.23 11.77
N VAL A 55 2.57 6.47 12.83
CA VAL A 55 3.10 6.55 14.20
C VAL A 55 3.65 5.21 14.70
N PHE A 56 3.01 4.09 14.34
CA PHE A 56 3.48 2.75 14.68
C PHE A 56 4.86 2.47 14.09
N PHE A 57 5.06 2.77 12.81
CA PHE A 57 6.35 2.58 12.15
C PHE A 57 7.43 3.57 12.63
N ASP A 58 7.10 4.85 12.87
CA ASP A 58 8.04 5.80 13.50
C ASP A 58 8.48 5.30 14.87
N SER A 59 7.55 4.82 15.70
CA SER A 59 7.83 4.27 17.02
C SER A 59 8.74 3.04 16.94
N TRP A 60 8.44 2.11 16.03
CA TRP A 60 9.28 0.94 15.80
C TRP A 60 10.68 1.33 15.33
N TRP A 61 10.79 2.27 14.39
CA TRP A 61 12.06 2.73 13.84
C TRP A 61 12.95 3.36 14.91
N ARG A 62 12.37 4.19 15.79
CA ARG A 62 13.11 4.80 16.90
C ARG A 62 13.54 3.77 17.94
N ALA A 63 12.72 2.76 18.21
CA ALA A 63 12.97 1.79 19.27
C ALA A 63 13.90 0.65 18.86
N VAL A 64 13.88 0.23 17.59
CA VAL A 64 14.54 -1.01 17.14
C VAL A 64 15.85 -0.74 16.39
N PRO A 65 15.85 -0.12 15.19
CA PRO A 65 17.11 0.29 14.58
C PRO A 65 17.74 1.51 15.25
N GLY A 66 16.92 2.40 15.83
CA GLY A 66 17.38 3.67 16.38
C GLY A 66 17.67 4.70 15.29
N THR A 67 17.62 5.97 15.65
CA THR A 67 17.92 7.08 14.73
C THR A 67 18.34 8.34 15.49
N ASP A 68 19.18 9.17 14.88
CA ASP A 68 19.58 10.49 15.37
C ASP A 68 18.64 11.62 14.89
N LYS A 69 17.70 11.30 13.99
CA LYS A 69 16.74 12.27 13.45
C LYS A 69 15.77 12.75 14.53
N LYS A 70 15.61 14.07 14.62
CA LYS A 70 14.88 14.76 15.69
C LYS A 70 13.37 14.66 15.55
N ASP A 71 12.88 14.53 14.32
CA ASP A 71 11.45 14.52 14.00
C ASP A 71 11.16 13.45 12.94
N MET A 72 9.87 13.23 12.66
CA MET A 72 9.42 12.25 11.68
C MET A 72 9.76 12.66 10.24
N ALA A 73 9.71 13.96 9.93
CA ALA A 73 10.00 14.46 8.58
C ALA A 73 11.44 14.16 8.15
N SER A 74 12.42 14.53 8.99
CA SER A 74 13.84 14.23 8.75
C SER A 74 14.14 12.72 8.77
N LEU A 75 13.33 11.93 9.47
CA LEU A 75 13.42 10.47 9.43
C LEU A 75 12.89 9.91 8.11
N LEU A 76 11.72 10.36 7.64
CA LEU A 76 11.13 9.95 6.37
C LEU A 76 12.04 10.27 5.18
N ASP A 77 12.72 11.42 5.20
CA ASP A 77 13.73 11.77 4.19
C ASP A 77 14.91 10.79 4.17
N ASP A 78 15.34 10.30 5.34
CA ASP A 78 16.46 9.36 5.49
C ASP A 78 16.07 7.92 5.11
N VAL A 79 14.84 7.53 5.42
CA VAL A 79 14.32 6.19 5.13
C VAL A 79 13.72 6.06 3.74
N ARG A 80 13.59 7.16 2.98
CA ARG A 80 13.05 7.15 1.62
C ARG A 80 13.81 6.12 0.75
N PRO A 81 13.09 5.21 0.07
CA PRO A 81 13.73 4.23 -0.81
C PRO A 81 14.50 4.91 -1.97
N ALA A 82 15.82 4.79 -1.95
CA ALA A 82 16.70 5.38 -2.97
C ALA A 82 16.60 4.67 -4.33
N VAL A 83 16.28 3.37 -4.34
CA VAL A 83 16.18 2.52 -5.54
C VAL A 83 14.91 1.68 -5.45
N ALA A 84 13.81 2.24 -5.94
CA ALA A 84 12.54 1.55 -6.15
C ALA A 84 11.71 2.38 -7.14
N GLY A 85 12.05 2.31 -8.44
CA GLY A 85 11.46 3.18 -9.47
C GLY A 85 9.94 3.11 -9.50
N GLY A 86 9.38 1.88 -9.43
CA GLY A 86 7.94 1.67 -9.35
C GLY A 86 7.30 2.27 -8.10
N TYR A 87 7.98 2.14 -6.96
CA TYR A 87 7.51 2.70 -5.69
C TYR A 87 7.47 4.23 -5.71
N ASN A 88 8.55 4.87 -6.17
CA ASN A 88 8.62 6.33 -6.22
C ASN A 88 7.60 6.91 -7.19
N GLU A 89 7.43 6.32 -8.38
CA GLU A 89 6.38 6.71 -9.33
C GLU A 89 4.99 6.60 -8.68
N LEU A 90 4.71 5.51 -7.96
CA LEU A 90 3.39 5.27 -7.37
C LEU A 90 3.09 6.25 -6.23
N PHE A 91 3.98 6.35 -5.24
CA PHE A 91 3.73 7.08 -3.99
C PHE A 91 4.12 8.56 -4.01
N TYR A 92 5.02 8.98 -4.91
CA TYR A 92 5.49 10.38 -4.98
C TYR A 92 5.04 11.13 -6.21
N ASP A 93 4.57 10.44 -7.25
CA ASP A 93 4.05 11.09 -8.45
C ASP A 93 2.56 10.80 -8.64
N ARG A 94 2.20 9.56 -8.95
CA ARG A 94 0.83 9.22 -9.37
C ARG A 94 -0.22 9.41 -8.30
N LEU A 95 -0.01 8.87 -7.09
CA LEU A 95 -0.97 8.99 -6.00
C LEU A 95 -1.15 10.45 -5.55
N PRO A 96 -0.08 11.24 -5.31
CA PRO A 96 -0.23 12.67 -5.03
C PRO A 96 -0.91 13.45 -6.16
N ASN A 97 -0.62 13.15 -7.43
CA ASN A 97 -1.23 13.85 -8.56
C ASN A 97 -2.73 13.60 -8.66
N VAL A 98 -3.20 12.35 -8.49
CA VAL A 98 -4.64 12.06 -8.50
C VAL A 98 -5.34 12.66 -7.28
N ALA A 99 -4.69 12.65 -6.11
CA ALA A 99 -5.18 13.33 -4.91
C ALA A 99 -5.31 14.84 -5.13
N GLN A 100 -4.32 15.48 -5.76
CA GLN A 100 -4.38 16.90 -6.10
C GLN A 100 -5.48 17.20 -7.13
N ARG A 101 -5.74 16.30 -8.08
CA ARG A 101 -6.85 16.41 -9.03
C ARG A 101 -8.19 16.43 -8.30
N MET A 102 -8.39 15.51 -7.34
CA MET A 102 -9.57 15.49 -6.47
C MET A 102 -9.70 16.76 -5.62
N ALA A 103 -8.60 17.26 -5.05
CA ALA A 103 -8.62 18.49 -4.26
C ALA A 103 -9.03 19.72 -5.11
N ASN A 104 -8.59 19.78 -6.36
CA ASN A 104 -8.92 20.88 -7.28
C ASN A 104 -10.37 20.80 -7.79
N ASN A 105 -10.87 19.58 -8.03
CA ASN A 105 -12.26 19.34 -8.41
C ASN A 105 -12.85 18.16 -7.62
N PRO A 106 -13.43 18.40 -6.44
CA PRO A 106 -14.03 17.38 -5.58
C PRO A 106 -15.15 16.57 -6.21
N ARG A 107 -15.73 17.05 -7.33
CA ARG A 107 -16.79 16.37 -8.07
C ARG A 107 -16.27 15.52 -9.22
N ASP A 108 -14.95 15.45 -9.41
CA ASP A 108 -14.31 14.59 -10.41
C ASP A 108 -14.38 13.12 -9.95
N LEU A 109 -15.50 12.47 -10.28
CA LEU A 109 -15.71 11.05 -9.96
C LEU A 109 -14.72 10.13 -10.69
N ASP A 110 -14.18 10.54 -11.85
CA ASP A 110 -13.16 9.77 -12.55
C ASP A 110 -11.83 9.82 -11.76
N ALA A 111 -11.49 10.97 -11.15
CA ALA A 111 -10.35 11.07 -10.22
C ALA A 111 -10.53 10.18 -9.01
N LEU A 112 -11.72 10.13 -8.44
CA LEU A 112 -11.97 9.27 -7.29
C LEU A 112 -11.88 7.79 -7.67
N VAL A 113 -12.45 7.35 -8.80
CA VAL A 113 -12.36 5.97 -9.28
C VAL A 113 -10.92 5.56 -9.60
N GLU A 114 -10.17 6.43 -10.29
CA GLU A 114 -8.73 6.22 -10.54
C GLU A 114 -7.94 6.16 -9.23
N GLY A 115 -8.20 7.08 -8.31
CA GLY A 115 -7.56 7.14 -7.00
C GLY A 115 -7.83 5.89 -6.16
N VAL A 116 -9.08 5.44 -6.08
CA VAL A 116 -9.47 4.23 -5.32
C VAL A 116 -8.86 2.97 -5.94
N THR A 117 -8.76 2.92 -7.27
CA THR A 117 -8.07 1.82 -7.96
C THR A 117 -6.59 1.78 -7.58
N MET A 118 -5.91 2.93 -7.56
CA MET A 118 -4.49 3.01 -7.23
C MET A 118 -4.22 2.79 -5.74
N TYR A 119 -4.95 3.46 -4.86
CA TYR A 119 -4.78 3.39 -3.42
C TYR A 119 -5.24 2.03 -2.90
N HIS A 120 -6.53 1.72 -3.02
CA HIS A 120 -7.09 0.56 -2.31
C HIS A 120 -6.78 -0.78 -2.99
N ILE A 121 -6.60 -0.80 -4.32
CA ILE A 121 -6.38 -2.06 -5.05
C ILE A 121 -4.90 -2.32 -5.33
N VAL A 122 -4.18 -1.34 -5.89
CA VAL A 122 -2.75 -1.52 -6.21
C VAL A 122 -1.89 -1.41 -4.95
N ILE A 123 -2.02 -0.33 -4.17
CA ILE A 123 -1.17 -0.10 -3.01
C ILE A 123 -1.57 -1.02 -1.85
N GLU A 124 -2.79 -0.96 -1.36
CA GLU A 124 -3.18 -1.72 -0.16
C GLU A 124 -3.39 -3.21 -0.48
N ALA A 125 -4.35 -3.53 -1.36
CA ALA A 125 -4.76 -4.92 -1.57
C ALA A 125 -3.69 -5.81 -2.21
N THR A 126 -2.75 -5.20 -2.94
CA THR A 126 -1.70 -5.92 -3.67
C THR A 126 -0.35 -5.77 -2.99
N LEU A 127 0.19 -4.56 -2.84
CA LEU A 127 1.53 -4.38 -2.27
C LEU A 127 1.55 -4.57 -0.74
N ALA A 128 0.72 -3.83 0.00
CA ALA A 128 0.74 -3.82 1.46
C ALA A 128 0.34 -5.19 2.03
N LEU A 129 -0.80 -5.76 1.61
CA LEU A 129 -1.24 -7.08 2.10
C LEU A 129 -0.24 -8.21 1.77
N THR A 130 0.44 -8.14 0.62
CA THR A 130 1.49 -9.10 0.28
C THR A 130 2.67 -8.98 1.23
N GLY A 131 3.21 -7.77 1.41
CA GLY A 131 4.31 -7.54 2.34
C GLY A 131 3.95 -7.90 3.78
N GLN A 132 2.73 -7.58 4.22
CA GLN A 132 2.20 -7.93 5.53
C GLN A 132 2.16 -9.43 5.74
N ARG A 133 1.58 -10.16 4.77
CA ARG A 133 1.50 -11.62 4.86
C ARG A 133 2.87 -12.24 5.02
N PHE A 134 3.81 -11.91 4.15
CA PHE A 134 5.14 -12.53 4.17
C PHE A 134 5.91 -12.17 5.45
N THR A 135 5.84 -10.92 5.90
CA THR A 135 6.50 -10.47 7.14
C THR A 135 5.89 -11.16 8.37
N LEU A 136 4.56 -11.15 8.52
CA LEU A 136 3.89 -11.78 9.65
C LEU A 136 4.07 -13.31 9.65
N ASP A 137 4.02 -13.94 8.48
CA ASP A 137 4.26 -15.38 8.34
C ASP A 137 5.67 -15.76 8.76
N GLN A 138 6.67 -14.97 8.36
CA GLN A 138 8.06 -15.18 8.76
C GLN A 138 8.23 -15.04 10.27
N MET A 139 7.77 -13.93 10.85
CA MET A 139 7.86 -13.73 12.31
C MET A 139 7.17 -14.84 13.09
N ARG A 140 6.04 -15.35 12.58
CA ARG A 140 5.34 -16.49 13.19
C ARG A 140 6.19 -17.77 13.14
N GLN A 141 6.82 -18.05 12.01
CA GLN A 141 7.71 -19.22 11.85
C GLN A 141 8.94 -19.14 12.77
N GLU A 142 9.45 -17.93 13.00
CA GLU A 142 10.58 -17.67 13.90
C GLU A 142 10.18 -17.65 15.39
N GLY A 143 8.89 -17.79 15.73
CA GLY A 143 8.39 -17.72 17.11
C GLY A 143 8.30 -16.30 17.70
N ASN A 144 8.34 -15.28 16.84
CA ASN A 144 8.38 -13.86 17.22
C ASN A 144 6.98 -13.23 17.41
N THR A 145 5.93 -14.02 17.63
CA THR A 145 4.55 -13.54 17.77
C THR A 145 4.27 -12.76 19.06
N GLY A 146 5.13 -12.93 20.07
CA GLY A 146 5.06 -12.17 21.32
C GLY A 146 5.60 -10.74 21.23
N LEU A 147 6.26 -10.37 20.13
CA LEU A 147 6.87 -9.05 19.97
C LEU A 147 5.82 -7.98 19.68
N GLY A 148 6.05 -6.77 20.21
CA GLY A 148 5.17 -5.62 20.00
C GLY A 148 4.97 -5.27 18.51
N PHE A 149 6.01 -5.43 17.69
CA PHE A 149 5.89 -5.23 16.25
C PHE A 149 4.91 -6.22 15.61
N TYR A 150 4.97 -7.51 15.94
CA TYR A 150 4.04 -8.50 15.39
C TYR A 150 2.58 -8.16 15.74
N GLN A 151 2.33 -7.78 16.98
CA GLN A 151 0.99 -7.43 17.46
C GLN A 151 0.47 -6.15 16.80
N GLY A 152 1.31 -5.11 16.75
CA GLY A 152 0.96 -3.84 16.10
C GLY A 152 0.74 -4.02 14.59
N PHE A 153 1.61 -4.75 13.91
CA PHE A 153 1.49 -4.99 12.48
C PHE A 153 0.31 -5.92 12.13
N THR A 154 -0.06 -6.83 13.04
CA THR A 154 -1.33 -7.58 12.94
C THR A 154 -2.55 -6.65 13.10
N ALA A 155 -2.46 -5.60 13.91
CA ALA A 155 -3.52 -4.60 14.03
C ALA A 155 -3.64 -3.76 12.74
N VAL A 156 -2.51 -3.27 12.19
CA VAL A 156 -2.45 -2.62 10.88
C VAL A 156 -3.14 -3.48 9.82
N ALA A 157 -2.78 -4.77 9.72
CA ALA A 157 -3.40 -5.69 8.76
C ALA A 157 -4.92 -5.88 8.94
N ARG A 158 -5.46 -5.69 10.15
CA ARG A 158 -6.91 -5.71 10.40
C ARG A 158 -7.58 -4.43 9.91
N ASP A 159 -6.88 -3.30 10.00
CA ASP A 159 -7.35 -2.01 9.49
C ASP A 159 -7.36 -2.03 7.96
N GLU A 160 -6.28 -2.49 7.33
CA GLU A 160 -6.19 -2.72 5.87
C GLU A 160 -7.32 -3.57 5.30
N SER A 161 -7.79 -4.56 6.06
CA SER A 161 -8.91 -5.39 5.61
C SER A 161 -10.18 -4.58 5.37
N ARG A 162 -10.41 -3.50 6.12
CA ARG A 162 -11.55 -2.59 5.93
C ARG A 162 -11.32 -1.67 4.76
N HIS A 163 -10.11 -1.12 4.61
CA HIS A 163 -9.76 -0.20 3.53
C HIS A 163 -9.91 -0.87 2.16
N VAL A 164 -9.35 -2.07 2.02
CA VAL A 164 -9.46 -2.88 0.80
C VAL A 164 -10.91 -3.25 0.49
N ASN A 165 -11.70 -3.64 1.50
CA ASN A 165 -13.11 -3.97 1.30
C ASN A 165 -13.93 -2.75 0.85
N PHE A 166 -13.61 -1.56 1.36
CA PHE A 166 -14.18 -0.31 0.88
C PHE A 166 -13.86 -0.09 -0.60
N GLY A 167 -12.58 -0.20 -0.99
CA GLY A 167 -12.17 -0.01 -2.39
C GLY A 167 -12.88 -0.97 -3.34
N ILE A 168 -12.97 -2.25 -2.98
CA ILE A 168 -13.71 -3.26 -3.77
C ILE A 168 -15.17 -2.86 -3.92
N LYS A 169 -15.84 -2.53 -2.80
CA LYS A 169 -17.27 -2.20 -2.79
C LYS A 169 -17.53 -0.95 -3.63
N PHE A 170 -16.74 0.10 -3.42
CA PHE A 170 -16.86 1.37 -4.14
C PHE A 170 -16.73 1.19 -5.65
N LEU A 171 -15.69 0.48 -6.11
CA LEU A 171 -15.47 0.25 -7.53
C LEU A 171 -16.55 -0.66 -8.15
N GLN A 172 -17.00 -1.68 -7.40
CA GLN A 172 -18.10 -2.54 -7.84
C GLN A 172 -19.40 -1.73 -8.04
N GLU A 173 -19.70 -0.80 -7.14
CA GLU A 173 -20.89 0.07 -7.25
C GLU A 173 -20.74 1.07 -8.39
N ALA A 174 -19.58 1.72 -8.54
CA ALA A 174 -19.31 2.62 -9.66
C ALA A 174 -19.53 1.91 -11.01
N ILE A 175 -18.96 0.71 -11.19
CA ILE A 175 -19.12 -0.08 -12.42
C ILE A 175 -20.58 -0.51 -12.62
N ARG A 176 -21.31 -0.83 -11.54
CA ARG A 176 -22.74 -1.16 -11.64
C ARG A 176 -23.57 0.02 -12.12
N ASP A 177 -23.20 1.23 -11.70
CA ASP A 177 -23.92 2.46 -12.04
C ASP A 177 -23.65 2.90 -13.50
N ASP A 178 -22.40 2.81 -13.97
CA ASP A 178 -22.01 3.14 -15.35
C ASP A 178 -20.79 2.32 -15.82
N ALA A 179 -21.06 1.11 -16.32
CA ALA A 179 -20.02 0.17 -16.72
C ALA A 179 -19.17 0.67 -17.90
N ASP A 180 -19.79 1.32 -18.88
CA ASP A 180 -19.12 1.82 -20.10
C ASP A 180 -18.11 2.93 -19.76
N ARG A 181 -18.38 3.70 -18.71
CA ARG A 181 -17.47 4.72 -18.21
C ARG A 181 -16.38 4.16 -17.30
N PHE A 182 -16.77 3.44 -16.25
CA PHE A 182 -15.86 3.15 -15.14
C PHE A 182 -15.05 1.87 -15.31
N ALA A 183 -15.56 0.85 -16.01
CA ALA A 183 -14.79 -0.38 -16.21
C ALA A 183 -13.50 -0.14 -17.03
N PRO A 184 -13.54 0.59 -18.18
CA PRO A 184 -12.33 0.91 -18.93
C PRO A 184 -11.35 1.80 -18.15
N LEU A 185 -11.86 2.71 -17.30
CA LEU A 185 -11.04 3.56 -16.46
C LEU A 185 -10.24 2.72 -15.45
N VAL A 186 -10.92 1.84 -14.71
CA VAL A 186 -10.28 0.93 -13.74
C VAL A 186 -9.25 0.03 -14.44
N GLN A 187 -9.61 -0.58 -15.57
CA GLN A 187 -8.70 -1.42 -16.36
C GLN A 187 -7.45 -0.65 -16.79
N ARG A 188 -7.60 0.55 -17.36
CA ARG A 188 -6.46 1.38 -17.79
C ARG A 188 -5.56 1.73 -16.61
N THR A 189 -6.13 2.20 -15.50
CA THR A 189 -5.37 2.53 -14.29
C THR A 189 -4.58 1.32 -13.78
N LEU A 190 -5.19 0.13 -13.79
CA LEU A 190 -4.51 -1.11 -13.41
C LEU A 190 -3.36 -1.45 -14.36
N VAL A 191 -3.60 -1.44 -15.67
CA VAL A 191 -2.57 -1.72 -16.68
C VAL A 191 -1.37 -0.79 -16.53
N ASP A 192 -1.61 0.50 -16.30
CA ASP A 192 -0.56 1.50 -16.08
C ASP A 192 0.23 1.24 -14.78
N CYS A 193 -0.41 0.66 -13.77
CA CYS A 193 0.21 0.37 -12.48
C CYS A 193 0.91 -1.00 -12.39
N LEU A 194 0.58 -1.97 -13.25
CA LEU A 194 1.17 -3.32 -13.22
C LEU A 194 2.71 -3.31 -13.23
N PRO A 195 3.40 -2.54 -14.10
CA PRO A 195 4.86 -2.47 -14.07
C PRO A 195 5.41 -1.87 -12.77
N LEU A 196 4.64 -1.00 -12.11
CA LEU A 196 5.04 -0.34 -10.86
C LEU A 196 5.01 -1.30 -9.67
N ILE A 197 4.08 -2.26 -9.67
CA ILE A 197 4.05 -3.36 -8.70
C ILE A 197 5.35 -4.16 -8.81
N THR A 198 5.72 -4.55 -10.04
CA THR A 198 6.96 -5.28 -10.31
C THR A 198 8.19 -4.51 -9.85
N GLY A 199 8.29 -3.23 -10.24
CA GLY A 199 9.42 -2.38 -9.85
C GLY A 199 9.45 -2.02 -8.35
N THR A 200 8.36 -2.22 -7.61
CA THR A 200 8.33 -2.06 -6.15
C THR A 200 8.86 -3.31 -5.44
N LEU A 201 8.58 -4.49 -6.00
CA LEU A 201 9.05 -5.79 -5.49
C LEU A 201 10.43 -6.16 -6.03
N GLU A 202 11.11 -5.27 -6.75
CA GLU A 202 12.48 -5.48 -7.19
C GLU A 202 13.44 -5.14 -6.04
N PRO A 203 14.30 -6.09 -5.61
CA PRO A 203 15.24 -5.82 -4.54
C PRO A 203 16.37 -4.90 -5.03
N PRO A 204 17.02 -4.15 -4.12
CA PRO A 204 18.15 -3.28 -4.48
C PRO A 204 19.23 -4.05 -5.23
N ASP A 205 19.71 -3.47 -6.34
CA ASP A 205 20.72 -4.04 -7.24
C ASP A 205 20.38 -5.44 -7.80
N GLY A 206 19.09 -5.84 -7.74
CA GLY A 206 18.65 -7.18 -8.14
C GLY A 206 19.10 -8.31 -7.19
N ASP A 207 19.57 -7.97 -5.99
CA ASP A 207 20.10 -8.94 -5.02
C ASP A 207 18.98 -9.82 -4.45
N GLN A 208 18.91 -11.06 -4.93
CA GLN A 208 17.85 -12.00 -4.54
C GLN A 208 17.92 -12.44 -3.07
N ARG A 209 19.02 -12.16 -2.36
CA ARG A 209 19.18 -12.50 -0.94
C ARG A 209 18.19 -11.79 -0.02
N TYR A 210 17.63 -10.66 -0.47
CA TYR A 210 16.51 -10.00 0.20
C TYR A 210 15.27 -10.89 0.36
N TYR A 211 15.15 -11.94 -0.46
CA TYR A 211 14.11 -12.96 -0.37
C TYR A 211 14.66 -14.31 0.11
N THR A 212 15.78 -14.78 -0.48
CA THR A 212 16.26 -16.15 -0.23
C THR A 212 16.78 -16.36 1.19
N ASP A 213 17.30 -15.32 1.84
CA ASP A 213 17.80 -15.43 3.22
C ASP A 213 16.65 -15.59 4.23
N PHE A 214 15.41 -15.26 3.81
CA PHE A 214 14.18 -15.55 4.53
C PHE A 214 13.46 -16.81 4.01
N GLY A 215 14.14 -17.62 3.19
CA GLY A 215 13.65 -18.91 2.71
C GLY A 215 12.58 -18.83 1.61
N ARG A 216 12.54 -17.73 0.85
CA ARG A 216 11.54 -17.50 -0.22
C ARG A 216 12.18 -16.99 -1.51
N SER A 217 11.44 -16.98 -2.61
CA SER A 217 11.89 -16.33 -3.86
C SER A 217 11.07 -15.06 -4.15
N GLN A 218 11.66 -14.15 -4.94
CA GLN A 218 10.92 -12.99 -5.46
C GLN A 218 9.70 -13.44 -6.29
N ASP A 219 9.83 -14.49 -7.09
CA ASP A 219 8.75 -15.05 -7.89
C ASP A 219 7.56 -15.52 -7.04
N GLU A 220 7.81 -16.17 -5.89
CA GLU A 220 6.75 -16.58 -4.97
C GLU A 220 5.95 -15.37 -4.45
N VAL A 221 6.67 -14.28 -4.11
CA VAL A 221 6.05 -13.04 -3.64
C VAL A 221 5.24 -12.38 -4.75
N MET A 222 5.78 -12.36 -5.97
CA MET A 222 5.10 -11.82 -7.15
C MET A 222 3.84 -12.60 -7.50
N ASP A 223 3.93 -13.92 -7.54
CA ASP A 223 2.81 -14.81 -7.85
C ASP A 223 1.68 -14.65 -6.83
N TYR A 224 2.03 -14.51 -5.54
CA TYR A 224 1.04 -14.22 -4.51
C TYR A 224 0.37 -12.86 -4.73
N ALA A 225 1.14 -11.81 -4.99
CA ALA A 225 0.62 -10.47 -5.24
C ALA A 225 -0.35 -10.46 -6.42
N MET A 226 0.04 -11.05 -7.56
CA MET A 226 -0.78 -11.11 -8.77
C MET A 226 -2.02 -12.00 -8.59
N SER A 227 -1.91 -13.11 -7.85
CA SER A 227 -3.06 -13.95 -7.49
C SER A 227 -4.05 -13.20 -6.59
N SER A 228 -3.55 -12.44 -5.61
CA SER A 228 -4.37 -11.61 -4.73
C SER A 228 -5.09 -10.52 -5.53
N LEU A 229 -4.36 -9.78 -6.37
CA LEU A 229 -4.92 -8.76 -7.27
C LEU A 229 -6.05 -9.34 -8.12
N ASN A 230 -5.81 -10.45 -8.82
CA ASN A 230 -6.82 -11.08 -9.67
C ASN A 230 -8.11 -11.44 -8.93
N LYS A 231 -8.02 -11.93 -7.68
CA LYS A 231 -9.21 -12.20 -6.85
C LYS A 231 -10.00 -10.93 -6.55
N ARG A 232 -9.32 -9.80 -6.32
CA ARG A 232 -9.95 -8.50 -6.06
C ARG A 232 -10.62 -7.95 -7.32
N LEU A 233 -9.99 -8.09 -8.48
CA LEU A 233 -10.58 -7.70 -9.77
C LEU A 233 -11.84 -8.49 -10.09
N GLN A 234 -11.83 -9.81 -9.85
CA GLN A 234 -13.02 -10.65 -9.98
C GLN A 234 -14.15 -10.17 -9.05
N ALA A 235 -13.84 -9.78 -7.81
CA ALA A 235 -14.83 -9.26 -6.87
C ALA A 235 -15.40 -7.90 -7.30
N ILE A 236 -14.58 -7.04 -7.93
CA ILE A 236 -15.01 -5.75 -8.49
C ILE A 236 -15.86 -5.96 -9.76
N GLY A 237 -15.65 -7.06 -10.49
CA GLY A 237 -16.29 -7.33 -11.78
C GLY A 237 -15.44 -6.94 -12.99
N ILE A 238 -14.12 -6.77 -12.80
CA ILE A 238 -13.16 -6.50 -13.87
C ILE A 238 -12.48 -7.78 -14.32
N ASN A 239 -12.39 -7.96 -15.63
CA ASN A 239 -11.53 -8.96 -16.27
C ASN A 239 -10.48 -8.23 -17.11
N LEU A 240 -9.19 -8.49 -16.86
CA LEU A 240 -8.09 -7.88 -17.61
C LEU A 240 -7.84 -8.56 -18.97
N ALA A 241 -8.42 -9.74 -19.20
CA ALA A 241 -8.29 -10.50 -20.45
C ALA A 241 -9.49 -10.29 -21.41
N ALA A 242 -10.45 -9.43 -21.04
CA ALA A 242 -11.65 -9.13 -21.82
C ALA A 242 -11.53 -7.82 -22.58
#